data_AF-A0A5D0MPB7-F1
#
_entry.id   AF-A0A5D0MPB7-F1
#
_cell.length_a   1.000
_cell.length_b   1.000
_cell.length_c   1.000
_cell.angle_alpha   90.00
_cell.angle_beta   90.00
_cell.angle_gamma   90.00
#
_symmetry.space_group_name_H-M   'P 1'
#
loop_
_entity.id
_entity.type
_entity.pdbx_description
1 polymer ?
#
loop_
_entity_poly.entity_id
_entity_poly.type
_entity_poly.pdbx_seq_one_letter_code
_entity_poly.pdbx_strand_id
1 'polypeptide(L)' 'MFNILCIVGSRRKNGNTATLVKEAMKAFDTEEVKAELIFLDDYNFESC' A
#
# COMPACT_ATOMS: atom_id res chain seq x y z
N MET A 1 2.75 18.89 3.78
CA MET A 1 1.99 17.77 3.21
C MET A 1 2.95 16.66 2.85
N PHE A 2 2.83 15.51 3.52
CA PHE A 2 3.69 14.34 3.32
C PHE A 2 2.97 13.32 2.43
N ASN A 3 3.71 12.63 1.57
CA ASN A 3 3.17 11.57 0.73
C ASN A 3 3.76 10.24 1.19
N ILE A 4 2.89 9.26 1.45
CA ILE A 4 3.27 7.90 1.82
C ILE A 4 2.81 6.96 0.72
N LEU A 5 3.73 6.12 0.23
CA LEU A 5 3.42 5.03 -0.69
C LEU A 5 3.50 3.70 0.06
N CYS A 6 2.34 3.07 0.25
CA CYS A 6 2.24 1.74 0.83
C CYS A 6 2.32 0.70 -0.29
N ILE A 7 3.30 -0.20 -0.20
CA ILE A 7 3.56 -1.21 -1.24
C ILE A 7 3.24 -2.60 -0.69
N VAL A 8 2.33 -3.32 -1.36
CA VAL A 8 2.02 -4.72 -1.04
C VAL A 8 2.61 -5.64 -2.11
N GLY A 9 3.57 -6.47 -1.71
CA GLY A 9 4.17 -7.49 -2.59
C GLY A 9 3.35 -8.78 -2.73
N SER A 10 2.36 -8.99 -1.85
CA SER A 10 1.46 -10.14 -1.95
C SER A 10 0.42 -9.94 -3.03
N ARG A 11 0.20 -10.97 -3.88
CA ARG A 11 -0.82 -10.95 -4.94
C ARG A 11 -2.27 -10.87 -4.41
N ARG A 12 -2.50 -11.32 -3.17
CA ARG A 12 -3.85 -11.39 -2.59
C ARG A 12 -4.28 -10.01 -2.09
N LYS A 13 -5.13 -9.32 -2.86
CA LYS A 13 -5.65 -7.96 -2.55
C LYS A 13 -6.47 -7.84 -1.25
N ASN A 14 -7.00 -8.96 -0.77
CA ASN A 14 -7.74 -9.08 0.49
C ASN A 14 -7.12 -10.14 1.43
N GLY A 15 -5.82 -10.44 1.25
CA GLY A 15 -5.08 -11.31 2.17
C GLY A 15 -4.56 -10.55 3.38
N ASN A 16 -4.01 -11.28 4.35
CA ASN A 16 -3.52 -10.74 5.62
C ASN A 16 -2.60 -9.51 5.46
N THR A 17 -1.64 -9.55 4.52
CA THR A 17 -0.73 -8.43 4.26
C THR A 17 -1.48 -7.18 3.80
N ALA A 18 -2.41 -7.33 2.86
CA ALA A 18 -3.19 -6.21 2.35
C ALA A 18 -4.08 -5.60 3.43
N THR A 19 -4.72 -6.45 4.24
CA THR A 19 -5.54 -6.01 5.38
C THR A 19 -4.69 -5.27 6.41
N LEU A 20 -3.54 -5.82 6.80
CA LEU A 20 -2.63 -5.19 7.77
C LEU A 20 -2.16 -3.81 7.29
N VAL A 21 -1.77 -3.68 6.02
CA VAL A 21 -1.34 -2.41 5.44
C VAL A 21 -2.50 -1.39 5.43
N LYS A 22 -3.70 -1.81 5.02
CA LYS A 22 -4.90 -0.94 5.05
C LYS A 22 -5.23 -0.46 6.48
N GLU A 23 -5.09 -1.32 7.48
CA GLU A 23 -5.28 -0.94 8.88
C GLU A 23 -4.21 0.05 9.35
N ALA A 24 -2.94 -0.18 9.01
CA ALA A 24 -1.85 0.73 9.35
C ALA A 24 -2.03 2.11 8.68
N MET A 25 -2.58 2.15 7.46
CA MET A 25 -2.87 3.40 6.75
C MET A 25 -3.83 4.32 7.51
N LYS A 26 -4.74 3.77 8.33
CA LYS A 26 -5.69 4.59 9.13
C LYS A 26 -4.98 5.48 10.14
N ALA A 27 -3.78 5.13 10.59
CA ALA A 27 -2.98 5.97 11.49
C ALA A 27 -2.48 7.25 10.79
N PHE A 28 -2.55 7.31 9.46
CA PHE A 28 -2.10 8.42 8.63
C PHE A 28 -3.26 9.15 7.93
N ASP A 29 -4.51 8.91 8.35
CA ASP A 29 -5.70 9.59 7.83
C ASP A 29 -5.81 11.00 8.46
N THR A 30 -4.95 11.91 8.00
CA THR A 30 -4.88 13.30 8.46
C THR A 30 -4.79 14.26 7.27
N GLU A 31 -5.15 15.54 7.46
CA GLU A 31 -5.07 16.56 6.39
C GLU A 31 -3.64 16.81 5.90
N GLU A 32 -2.63 16.41 6.69
CA GLU A 32 -1.23 16.66 6.42
C GLU A 32 -0.56 15.52 5.65
N VAL A 33 -1.19 14.34 5.57
CA VAL A 33 -0.62 13.12 5.01
C VAL A 33 -1.53 12.53 3.93
N LYS A 34 -0.99 12.36 2.73
CA LYS A 34 -1.63 11.63 1.65
C LYS A 34 -1.01 10.23 1.55
N ALA A 35 -1.78 9.19 1.88
CA ALA A 35 -1.35 7.80 1.77
C ALA A 35 -1.97 7.13 0.54
N GLU A 36 -1.15 6.49 -0.30
CA GLU A 36 -1.57 5.73 -1.47
C GLU A 36 -1.14 4.27 -1.34
N LEU A 37 -2.01 3.34 -1.77
CA LEU A 37 -1.75 1.90 -1.73
C LEU A 37 -1.55 1.35 -3.14
N ILE A 38 -0.42 0.68 -3.37
CA ILE A 38 -0.15 -0.05 -4.60
C ILE A 38 0.13 -1.52 -4.32
N PHE A 39 -0.24 -2.38 -5.27
CA PHE A 39 0.11 -3.79 -5.26
C PHE A 39 1.15 -4.04 -6.35
N LEU A 40 2.26 -4.69 -6.01
CA LEU A 40 3.27 -5.02 -7.03
C LEU A 40 2.70 -5.90 -8.14
N ASP A 41 1.77 -6.80 -7.80
CA ASP A 41 1.09 -7.69 -8.76
C ASP A 41 0.27 -6.94 -9.83
N ASP A 42 -0.03 -5.65 -9.63
CA ASP A 42 -0.69 -4.81 -10.63
C ASP A 42 0.27 -4.27 -11.70
N TYR A 43 1.57 -4.51 -11.56
CA TYR A 43 2.61 -4.04 -12.45
C TYR A 43 3.36 -5.20 -13.08
N ASN A 44 3.66 -5.07 -14.38
CA ASN A 44 4.63 -5.93 -15.04
C ASN A 44 6.02 -5.32 -14.86
N PHE A 45 6.85 -5.98 -14.07
CA PHE A 45 8.26 -5.63 -13.89
C PHE A 45 9.13 -6.77 -14.42
N GLU A 46 10.22 -6.41 -15.10
CA GLU A 46 11.21 -7.39 -15.51
C GLU A 46 11.99 -7.89 -14.29
N SER A 47 12.32 -9.18 -14.28
CA SER A 47 13.30 -9.71 -13.34
C SER A 47 14.69 -9.16 -13.68
N CYS A 48 15.51 -8.88 -12.67
CA CYS A 48 16.93 -8.58 -12.87
C CYS A 48 17.66 -9.70 -13.62
#